data_AF-A0A3D2QH39-F1
#
_entry.id   AF-A0A3D2QH39-F1
#
_cell.length_a   1.000
_cell.length_b   1.000
_cell.length_c   1.000
_cell.angle_alpha   90.00
_cell.angle_beta   90.00
_cell.angle_gamma   90.00
#
_symmetry.space_group_name_H-M   'P 1'
#
loop_
_entity.id
_entity.type
_entity.pdbx_description
1 polymer ?
#
loop_
_entity_poly.entity_id
_entity_poly.type
_entity_poly.pdbx_seq_one_letter_code
_entity_poly.pdbx_strand_id
1 'polypeptide(L)' 'PLLPVVSADVLPKGKVADCIRFLRQVEVEAPVQAGQVVVPDILGLGVDIVASRAMEKVVP' A
#
# COMPACT_ATOMS: atom_id res chain seq x y z
N PRO A 1 -4.20 0.35 13.74
CA PRO A 1 -2.74 0.53 13.49
C PRO A 1 -2.53 0.84 12.00
N LEU A 2 -1.43 1.49 11.61
CA LEU A 2 -1.12 1.78 10.20
C LEU A 2 -0.12 0.77 9.64
N LEU A 3 -0.39 0.23 8.45
CA LEU A 3 0.54 -0.59 7.68
C LEU A 3 1.43 0.32 6.83
N PRO A 4 2.76 0.31 6.99
CA PRO A 4 3.63 1.07 6.11
C PRO A 4 3.71 0.37 4.75
N VAL A 5 3.57 1.17 3.70
CA VAL A 5 3.60 0.72 2.30
C VAL A 5 4.61 1.54 1.51
N VAL A 6 5.05 0.99 0.39
CA VAL A 6 5.92 1.65 -0.58
C VAL A 6 5.41 1.32 -1.99
N SER A 7 5.59 2.24 -2.95
CA SER A 7 5.34 1.92 -4.35
C SER A 7 6.43 0.98 -4.87
N ALA A 8 6.04 -0.02 -5.67
CA ALA A 8 6.97 -0.97 -6.26
C ALA A 8 7.92 -0.32 -7.27
N ASP A 9 7.52 0.82 -7.84
CA ASP A 9 8.31 1.63 -8.77
C ASP A 9 8.01 3.13 -8.59
N VAL A 10 8.59 3.96 -9.47
CA VAL A 10 8.46 5.41 -9.48
C VAL A 10 7.05 5.85 -9.82
N LEU A 11 6.41 6.53 -8.88
CA LEU A 11 5.15 7.23 -9.13
C LEU A 11 5.39 8.61 -9.75
N PRO A 12 4.56 9.06 -10.71
CA PRO A 12 4.58 10.43 -11.19
C PRO A 12 4.34 11.43 -10.05
N LYS A 13 5.22 12.42 -9.87
CA LYS A 13 5.13 13.40 -8.76
C LYS A 13 3.77 14.06 -8.64
N GLY A 14 3.13 14.40 -9.76
CA GLY A 14 1.80 15.01 -9.80
C GLY A 14 0.64 14.11 -9.36
N LYS A 15 0.88 12.80 -9.20
CA LYS A 15 -0.12 11.79 -8.81
C LYS A 15 0.04 11.26 -7.39
N VAL A 16 1.14 11.61 -6.71
CA VAL A 16 1.43 11.13 -5.34
C VAL A 16 0.32 11.51 -4.37
N ALA A 17 -0.20 12.75 -4.44
CA ALA A 17 -1.27 13.20 -3.56
C ALA A 17 -2.58 12.41 -3.77
N ASP A 18 -2.89 12.03 -5.02
CA ASP A 18 -4.08 11.24 -5.35
C ASP A 18 -3.92 9.80 -4.85
N CYS A 19 -2.72 9.21 -5.00
CA CYS A 19 -2.40 7.89 -4.46
C CYS A 19 -2.56 7.87 -2.92
N ILE A 20 -2.10 8.91 -2.22
CA ILE A 20 -2.26 9.02 -0.76
C ILE A 20 -3.73 9.11 -0.37
N ARG A 21 -4.54 9.89 -1.10
CA ARG A 21 -5.98 10.00 -0.82
C ARG A 21 -6.69 8.66 -1.01
N PHE A 22 -6.36 7.94 -2.08
CA PHE A 22 -6.88 6.60 -2.35
C PHE A 22 -6.49 5.62 -1.23
N LEU A 23 -5.20 5.56 -0.87
CA LEU A 23 -4.69 4.63 0.16
C LEU A 23 -5.31 4.84 1.55
N ARG A 24 -5.80 6.04 1.86
CA ARG A 24 -6.52 6.30 3.13
C ARG A 24 -7.86 5.58 3.23
N GLN A 25 -8.40 5.08 2.12
CA GLN A 25 -9.64 4.33 2.07
C GLN A 25 -9.41 2.81 1.99
N VAL A 26 -8.15 2.38 1.92
CA VAL A 26 -7.78 0.97 1.80
C VAL A 26 -7.57 0.39 3.20
N GLU A 27 -8.29 -0.69 3.48
CA GLU A 27 -8.11 -1.51 4.66
C GLU A 27 -7.59 -2.89 4.24
N VAL A 28 -6.76 -3.49 5.09
CA VAL A 28 -6.17 -4.81 4.87
C VAL A 28 -6.24 -5.61 6.16
N GLU A 29 -6.58 -6.88 6.01
CA GLU A 29 -6.62 -7.81 7.13
C GLU A 29 -5.23 -8.38 7.40
N ALA A 30 -4.81 -8.33 8.66
CA ALA A 30 -3.59 -9.01 9.10
C ALA A 30 -3.83 -10.54 9.22
N PRO A 31 -2.80 -11.38 9.00
CA PRO A 31 -1.39 -11.01 8.82
C PRO A 31 -1.05 -10.53 7.40
N VAL A 32 -0.10 -9.60 7.32
CA VAL A 32 0.46 -9.07 6.07
C VAL A 32 1.96 -9.37 6.02
N GLN A 33 2.46 -9.80 4.86
CA GLN A 33 3.89 -10.08 4.65
C GLN A 33 4.61 -8.90 4.00
N ALA A 34 5.92 -8.76 4.25
CA ALA A 34 6.73 -7.79 3.53
C ALA A 34 6.76 -8.14 2.02
N GLY A 35 6.61 -7.13 1.17
CA GLY A 35 6.51 -7.31 -0.28
C GLY A 35 5.12 -7.74 -0.78
N GLN A 36 4.16 -8.00 0.11
CA GLN A 36 2.79 -8.31 -0.31
C GLN A 36 2.17 -7.12 -1.04
N VAL A 37 1.59 -7.38 -2.21
CA VAL A 37 0.82 -6.38 -2.96
C VAL A 37 -0.47 -6.07 -2.20
N VAL A 38 -0.63 -4.79 -1.84
CA VAL A 38 -1.80 -4.24 -1.15
C VAL A 38 -2.78 -3.66 -2.16
N VAL A 39 -2.26 -2.95 -3.17
CA VAL A 39 -3.06 -2.41 -4.28
C VAL A 39 -2.30 -2.69 -5.58
N PRO A 40 -2.83 -3.55 -6.46
CA PRO A 40 -2.29 -3.71 -7.80
C PRO A 40 -2.66 -2.49 -8.67
N ASP A 41 -1.74 -2.05 -9.53
CA ASP A 41 -1.94 -0.98 -10.53
C ASP A 41 -2.68 0.26 -9.97
N ILE A 42 -2.06 0.94 -8.99
CA ILE A 42 -2.72 2.04 -8.29
C ILE A 42 -3.16 3.13 -9.26
N LEU A 43 -4.47 3.38 -9.31
CA LEU A 43 -5.11 4.38 -10.17
C LEU A 43 -4.78 4.22 -11.68
N GLY A 44 -4.43 3.01 -12.14
CA GLY A 44 -4.10 2.75 -13.55
C GLY A 44 -2.74 3.32 -13.98
N LEU A 45 -1.80 3.47 -13.05
CA LEU A 45 -0.47 4.05 -13.30
C LEU A 45 0.59 3.01 -13.70
N GLY A 46 0.26 1.73 -13.70
CA GLY A 46 1.17 0.60 -13.95
C GLY A 46 2.10 0.29 -12.78
N VAL A 47 1.80 0.77 -11.57
CA VAL A 47 2.66 0.62 -10.38
C VAL A 47 1.86 0.02 -9.23
N ASP A 48 2.39 -1.02 -8.60
CA ASP A 48 1.78 -1.63 -7.43
C ASP A 48 2.18 -0.91 -6.14
N ILE A 49 1.32 -0.98 -5.13
CA ILE A 49 1.65 -0.61 -3.75
C ILE A 49 1.85 -1.88 -2.94
N VAL A 50 3.02 -1.99 -2.31
CA VAL A 50 3.43 -3.17 -1.54
C VAL A 50 3.66 -2.82 -0.07
N ALA A 51 3.40 -3.78 0.82
CA ALA A 51 3.73 -3.64 2.23
C ALA A 51 5.25 -3.63 2.42
N SER A 52 5.80 -2.61 3.09
CA SER A 52 7.25 -2.50 3.29
C SER A 52 7.78 -3.33 4.46
N ARG A 53 6.89 -3.81 5.35
CA ARG A 53 7.22 -4.75 6.42
C ARG A 53 6.05 -5.70 6.68
N ALA A 54 6.35 -6.83 7.32
CA ALA A 54 5.32 -7.74 7.81
C ALA A 54 4.59 -7.16 9.04
N MET A 55 3.31 -7.45 9.16
CA MET A 55 2.50 -7.10 10.34
C MET A 55 1.59 -8.27 10.70
N GLU A 56 1.76 -8.78 11.91
CA GLU A 56 0.97 -9.85 12.47
C GLU A 56 -0.43 -9.38 12.89
N LYS A 57 -1.33 -10.34 13.07
CA LYS A 57 -2.67 -10.06 13.61
C LYS A 57 -2.52 -9.50 15.01
N VAL A 58 -3.02 -8.28 15.22
CA VAL A 58 -3.08 -7.69 16.55
C VAL A 58 -4.22 -8.38 17.28
N VAL A 59 -3.87 -9.33 18.16
CA VAL A 59 -4.82 -9.91 19.10
C VAL A 59 -4.92 -8.94 20.28
N PRO A 60 -6.13 -8.53 20.70
CA PRO A 60 -6.32 -7.66 21.85
C PRO A 60 -5.84 -8.28 23.17
#